data_AF-A0AA42H5J5-F1
#
_entry.id   AF-A0AA42H5J5-F1
#
_cell.length_a   1.000
_cell.length_b   1.000
_cell.length_c   1.000
_cell.angle_alpha   90.00
_cell.angle_beta   90.00
_cell.angle_gamma   90.00
#
_symmetry.space_group_name_H-M   'P 1'
#
loop_
_entity.id
_entity.type
_entity.pdbx_description
1 polymer ?
#
loop_
_entity_poly.entity_id
_entity_poly.type
_entity_poly.pdbx_seq_one_letter_code
_entity_poly.pdbx_strand_id
1 'polypeptide(L)'
;MTEEAEDRFLNLRHEPADPKRQFNRTLRLRRLAKLEKMGLATEHAPGVWELGEQMEPALRELGERGDIIRNMHKALKADGLERDPTTFQIHDAAPEVPITGRVVDKYLTDELGEYLTIVVDGVDGRTHHIAGIDPARLEDARIGSVVEIGPAETASRPSDRTIAGIAEGGIYRPSRHLEQAKFEGRVPDGDYEGYVDAHVRRLEALCRAGIAERIDADQWRIPEDFESRAAAYDAGRNRQATIRTLSAARLEQQIGADGATWLDRRLVSAERSDLAPSGFGQQVREAMDRRREHHIDRGDATQASDGRVFYRRSLLTTLREREVTRVGAEMAENKRLLFRAATDSETVSGKFTGTVQLTSGKFAIVEKSREFTLVPWRPVIDRQLGREVIGVVQGGSVSWQLGRQRGLAL
;
A
#
# COMPACT_ATOMS: atom_id res chain seq x y z
N MET A 1 -13.16 21.40 -33.21
CA MET A 1 -12.88 20.52 -34.38
C MET A 1 -13.93 19.44 -34.42
N THR A 2 -14.21 18.77 -33.30
CA THR A 2 -15.31 17.79 -33.18
C THR A 2 -16.69 18.42 -33.34
N GLU A 3 -16.94 19.59 -32.75
CA GLU A 3 -18.19 20.36 -32.96
C GLU A 3 -18.45 20.80 -34.41
N GLU A 4 -17.41 20.84 -35.26
CA GLU A 4 -17.49 21.29 -36.66
C GLU A 4 -17.35 20.14 -37.66
N ALA A 5 -17.14 18.92 -37.19
CA ALA A 5 -17.01 17.75 -38.04
C ALA A 5 -18.40 17.14 -38.27
N GLU A 6 -18.80 17.01 -39.54
CA GLU A 6 -20.03 16.29 -39.92
C GLU A 6 -19.67 14.82 -40.10
N ASP A 7 -20.33 13.92 -39.35
CA ASP A 7 -20.04 12.49 -39.36
C ASP A 7 -18.55 12.14 -39.16
N ARG A 8 -17.85 12.96 -38.33
CA ARG A 8 -16.38 12.94 -38.07
C ARG A 8 -15.51 13.42 -39.21
N PHE A 9 -16.08 13.85 -40.33
CA PHE A 9 -15.35 14.45 -41.43
C PHE A 9 -15.20 15.95 -41.24
N LEU A 10 -13.98 16.43 -41.38
CA LEU A 10 -13.63 17.84 -41.38
C LEU A 10 -13.10 18.23 -42.76
N ASN A 11 -13.85 19.08 -43.45
CA ASN A 11 -13.48 19.59 -44.76
C ASN A 11 -12.83 20.98 -44.64
N LEU A 12 -11.51 21.01 -44.77
CA LEU A 12 -10.67 22.22 -44.76
C LEU A 12 -10.15 22.57 -46.16
N ARG A 13 -10.75 22.08 -47.25
CA ARG A 13 -10.27 22.38 -48.62
C ARG A 13 -10.31 23.87 -48.96
N HIS A 14 -11.30 24.60 -48.47
CA HIS A 14 -11.47 26.01 -48.79
C HIS A 14 -10.50 26.90 -47.99
N GLU A 15 -9.75 27.75 -48.71
CA GLU A 15 -8.93 28.78 -48.10
C GLU A 15 -9.76 30.06 -47.90
N PRO A 16 -9.99 30.50 -46.65
CA PRO A 16 -10.79 31.70 -46.40
C PRO A 16 -10.04 32.96 -46.84
N ALA A 17 -10.75 34.00 -47.26
CA ALA A 17 -10.13 35.28 -47.66
C ALA A 17 -9.62 36.11 -46.47
N ASP A 18 -10.16 35.88 -45.28
CA ASP A 18 -9.78 36.60 -44.06
C ASP A 18 -8.46 36.07 -43.47
N PRO A 19 -7.44 36.91 -43.25
CA PRO A 19 -6.12 36.49 -42.75
C PRO A 19 -6.17 35.72 -41.42
N LYS A 20 -7.08 36.09 -40.51
CA LYS A 20 -7.24 35.40 -39.22
C LYS A 20 -7.79 33.99 -39.41
N ARG A 21 -8.75 33.81 -40.31
CA ARG A 21 -9.27 32.48 -40.68
C ARG A 21 -8.23 31.64 -41.44
N GLN A 22 -7.37 32.23 -42.27
CA GLN A 22 -6.26 31.52 -42.94
C GLN A 22 -5.24 30.97 -41.94
N PHE A 23 -4.87 31.80 -40.96
CA PHE A 23 -3.98 31.40 -39.88
C PHE A 23 -4.58 30.25 -39.05
N ASN A 24 -5.86 30.34 -38.68
CA ASN A 24 -6.57 29.29 -37.96
C ASN A 24 -6.63 27.96 -38.75
N ARG A 25 -6.87 28.03 -40.08
CA ARG A 25 -6.84 26.85 -40.96
C ARG A 25 -5.47 26.19 -40.95
N THR A 26 -4.40 26.98 -41.04
CA THR A 26 -3.01 26.47 -41.01
C THR A 26 -2.72 25.75 -39.69
N LEU A 27 -3.15 26.30 -38.55
CA LEU A 27 -3.00 25.63 -37.24
C LEU A 27 -3.79 24.32 -37.16
N ARG A 28 -5.02 24.29 -37.72
CA ARG A 28 -5.85 23.08 -37.75
C ARG A 28 -5.21 21.97 -38.59
N LEU A 29 -4.73 22.29 -39.79
CA LEU A 29 -4.00 21.33 -40.64
C LEU A 29 -2.75 20.77 -39.94
N ARG A 30 -1.98 21.62 -39.24
CA ARG A 30 -0.83 21.15 -38.44
C ARG A 30 -1.24 20.22 -37.30
N ARG A 31 -2.35 20.51 -36.61
CA ARG A 31 -2.89 19.63 -35.55
C ARG A 31 -3.37 18.30 -36.14
N LEU A 32 -4.06 18.31 -37.27
CA LEU A 32 -4.53 17.10 -37.96
C LEU A 32 -3.37 16.23 -38.42
N ALA A 33 -2.33 16.80 -39.01
CA ALA A 33 -1.10 16.07 -39.35
C ALA A 33 -0.40 15.47 -38.12
N LYS A 34 -0.56 16.07 -36.92
CA LYS A 34 -0.07 15.49 -35.67
C LYS A 34 -0.95 14.34 -35.19
N LEU A 35 -2.27 14.48 -35.27
CA LEU A 35 -3.25 13.44 -34.94
C LEU A 35 -3.11 12.24 -35.88
N GLU A 36 -2.82 12.47 -37.16
CA GLU A 36 -2.54 11.43 -38.14
C GLU A 36 -1.33 10.58 -37.77
N LYS A 37 -0.22 11.23 -37.37
CA LYS A 37 0.97 10.53 -36.85
C LYS A 37 0.68 9.71 -35.58
N MET A 38 -0.40 10.03 -34.86
CA MET A 38 -0.88 9.30 -33.68
C MET A 38 -1.94 8.25 -34.03
N GLY A 39 -2.34 8.12 -35.31
CA GLY A 39 -3.43 7.24 -35.74
C GLY A 39 -4.82 7.72 -35.30
N LEU A 40 -4.97 8.97 -34.86
CA LEU A 40 -6.21 9.54 -34.35
C LEU A 40 -6.98 10.37 -35.40
N ALA A 41 -6.41 10.54 -36.59
CA ALA A 41 -7.06 11.15 -37.74
C ALA A 41 -6.50 10.54 -39.03
N THR A 42 -7.23 10.65 -40.14
CA THR A 42 -6.79 10.15 -41.46
C THR A 42 -7.14 11.16 -42.54
N GLU A 43 -6.19 11.50 -43.41
CA GLU A 43 -6.46 12.31 -44.59
C GLU A 43 -6.94 11.41 -45.73
N HIS A 44 -8.23 11.52 -46.09
CA HIS A 44 -8.80 10.76 -47.22
C HIS A 44 -8.53 11.44 -48.56
N ALA A 45 -8.45 12.77 -48.54
CA ALA A 45 -8.12 13.60 -49.68
C ALA A 45 -7.50 14.91 -49.18
N PRO A 46 -6.72 15.64 -50.00
CA PRO A 46 -6.10 16.89 -49.58
C PRO A 46 -7.11 17.84 -48.93
N GLY A 47 -6.93 18.12 -47.63
CA GLY A 47 -7.81 18.99 -46.85
C GLY A 47 -9.15 18.36 -46.42
N VAL A 48 -9.36 17.05 -46.59
CA VAL A 48 -10.51 16.30 -46.09
C VAL A 48 -10.03 15.24 -45.11
N TRP A 49 -10.39 15.43 -43.85
CA TRP A 49 -9.88 14.65 -42.74
C TRP A 49 -11.01 13.89 -42.07
N GLU A 50 -10.82 12.63 -41.76
CA GLU A 50 -11.67 11.88 -40.84
C GLU A 50 -11.02 11.84 -39.46
N LEU A 51 -11.78 12.19 -38.42
CA LEU A 51 -11.35 12.07 -37.03
C LEU A 51 -11.68 10.67 -36.51
N GLY A 52 -10.73 10.02 -35.84
CA GLY A 52 -10.94 8.68 -35.28
C GLY A 52 -11.96 8.68 -34.13
N GLU A 53 -12.71 7.59 -33.98
CA GLU A 53 -13.72 7.43 -32.90
C GLU A 53 -13.13 7.60 -31.50
N GLN A 54 -11.90 7.14 -31.32
CA GLN A 54 -11.19 7.17 -30.05
C GLN A 54 -10.35 8.44 -29.88
N MET A 55 -10.46 9.43 -30.77
CA MET A 55 -9.64 10.64 -30.71
C MET A 55 -9.86 11.42 -29.40
N GLU A 56 -11.10 11.71 -29.02
CA GLU A 56 -11.38 12.47 -27.80
C GLU A 56 -10.96 11.72 -26.52
N PRO A 57 -11.31 10.43 -26.32
CA PRO A 57 -10.80 9.64 -25.20
C PRO A 57 -9.26 9.58 -25.15
N ALA A 58 -8.59 9.31 -26.28
CA ALA A 58 -7.14 9.17 -26.32
C ALA A 58 -6.41 10.48 -26.02
N LEU A 59 -6.92 11.62 -26.51
CA LEU A 59 -6.34 12.93 -26.21
C LEU A 59 -6.57 13.34 -24.76
N ARG A 60 -7.70 12.96 -24.17
CA ARG A 60 -7.98 13.18 -22.74
C ARG A 60 -7.00 12.39 -21.89
N GLU A 61 -6.84 11.10 -22.16
CA GLU A 61 -5.88 10.22 -21.47
C GLU A 61 -4.44 10.74 -21.60
N LEU A 62 -4.04 11.19 -22.79
CA LEU A 62 -2.72 11.79 -23.00
C LEU A 62 -2.54 13.08 -22.17
N GLY A 63 -3.59 13.90 -22.06
CA GLY A 63 -3.61 15.11 -21.24
C GLY A 63 -3.43 14.78 -19.76
N GLU A 64 -4.27 13.88 -19.23
CA GLU A 64 -4.23 13.40 -17.85
C GLU A 64 -2.86 12.80 -17.50
N ARG A 65 -2.33 11.94 -18.38
CA ARG A 65 -0.98 11.37 -18.23
C ARG A 65 0.08 12.47 -18.19
N GLY A 66 -0.06 13.49 -19.04
CA GLY A 66 0.84 14.66 -19.07
C GLY A 66 0.80 15.46 -17.77
N ASP A 67 -0.38 15.63 -17.18
CA ASP A 67 -0.56 16.28 -15.87
C ASP A 67 0.07 15.47 -14.73
N ILE A 68 -0.13 14.15 -14.73
CA ILE A 68 0.50 13.25 -13.76
C ILE A 68 2.03 13.36 -13.82
N ILE A 69 2.62 13.29 -15.03
CA ILE A 69 4.07 13.42 -15.22
C ILE A 69 4.58 14.77 -14.70
N ARG A 70 3.86 15.86 -14.95
CA ARG A 70 4.20 17.20 -14.41
C ARG A 70 4.18 17.20 -12.87
N ASN A 71 3.18 16.58 -12.25
CA ASN A 71 3.08 16.48 -10.80
C ASN A 71 4.21 15.65 -10.21
N MET A 72 4.51 14.48 -10.79
CA MET A 72 5.65 13.65 -10.36
C MET A 72 6.97 14.41 -10.44
N HIS A 73 7.20 15.16 -11.52
CA HIS A 73 8.41 15.96 -11.67
C HIS A 73 8.50 17.08 -10.62
N LYS A 74 7.38 17.75 -10.34
CA LYS A 74 7.29 18.78 -9.29
C LYS A 74 7.58 18.20 -7.90
N ALA A 75 7.01 17.04 -7.59
CA ALA A 75 7.20 16.32 -6.34
C ALA A 75 8.67 15.96 -6.11
N LEU A 76 9.32 15.34 -7.10
CA LEU A 76 10.74 14.99 -7.03
C LEU A 76 11.63 16.23 -6.83
N LYS A 77 11.35 17.31 -7.57
CA LYS A 77 12.12 18.55 -7.49
C LYS A 77 12.04 19.22 -6.11
N ALA A 78 10.92 19.07 -5.38
CA ALA A 78 10.77 19.61 -4.04
C ALA A 78 11.79 19.02 -3.04
N ASP A 79 12.19 17.77 -3.25
CA ASP A 79 13.22 17.05 -2.47
C ASP A 79 14.60 17.09 -3.15
N GLY A 80 14.79 17.92 -4.18
CA GLY A 80 16.06 18.05 -4.91
C GLY A 80 16.40 16.83 -5.77
N LEU A 81 15.42 15.99 -6.09
CA LEU A 81 15.58 14.81 -6.92
C LEU A 81 15.28 15.14 -8.38
N GLU A 82 16.16 14.70 -9.29
CA GLU A 82 15.91 14.73 -10.73
C GLU A 82 15.91 13.29 -11.27
N ARG A 83 14.90 12.99 -12.10
CA ARG A 83 14.70 11.68 -12.72
C ARG A 83 14.29 11.90 -14.17
N ASP A 84 14.74 11.00 -15.04
CA ASP A 84 14.33 10.99 -16.44
C ASP A 84 12.83 10.66 -16.52
N PRO A 85 11.99 11.49 -17.19
CA PRO A 85 10.56 11.20 -17.35
C PRO A 85 10.26 9.84 -18.00
N THR A 86 11.19 9.27 -18.76
CA THR A 86 11.05 7.92 -19.34
C THR A 86 11.06 6.81 -18.29
N THR A 87 11.55 7.06 -17.07
CA THR A 87 11.53 6.10 -15.97
C THR A 87 10.22 6.13 -15.18
N PHE A 88 9.30 7.05 -15.50
CA PHE A 88 8.03 7.19 -14.79
C PHE A 88 7.07 6.07 -15.18
N GLN A 89 6.46 5.46 -14.18
CA GLN A 89 5.45 4.41 -14.30
C GLN A 89 4.17 4.88 -13.62
N ILE A 90 3.07 4.87 -14.35
CA ILE A 90 1.76 5.30 -13.85
C ILE A 90 0.90 4.06 -13.73
N HIS A 91 0.39 3.83 -12.53
CA HIS A 91 -0.43 2.68 -12.17
C HIS A 91 -1.82 3.16 -11.76
N ASP A 92 -2.82 2.77 -12.55
CA ASP A 92 -4.24 2.99 -12.25
C ASP A 92 -4.85 1.85 -11.42
N ALA A 93 -4.02 0.87 -11.03
CA ALA A 93 -4.37 -0.30 -10.26
C ALA A 93 -3.19 -0.73 -9.38
N ALA A 94 -3.41 -1.68 -8.47
CA ALA A 94 -2.30 -2.31 -7.75
C ALA A 94 -1.25 -2.90 -8.71
N PRO A 95 0.05 -2.75 -8.42
CA PRO A 95 1.10 -3.30 -9.23
C PRO A 95 1.14 -4.83 -9.15
N GLU A 96 1.39 -5.52 -10.26
CA GLU A 96 1.49 -6.99 -10.26
C GLU A 96 2.73 -7.50 -9.50
N VAL A 97 3.82 -6.75 -9.59
CA VAL A 97 5.10 -7.03 -8.91
C VAL A 97 5.28 -6.02 -7.77
N PRO A 98 5.69 -6.44 -6.56
CA PRO A 98 5.92 -5.53 -5.46
C PRO A 98 6.95 -4.44 -5.79
N ILE A 99 6.60 -3.20 -5.46
CA ILE A 99 7.43 -2.03 -5.63
C ILE A 99 7.95 -1.62 -4.25
N THR A 100 9.26 -1.69 -4.03
CA THR A 100 9.90 -1.12 -2.84
C THR A 100 10.53 0.22 -3.18
N GLY A 101 10.29 1.25 -2.38
CA GLY A 101 10.88 2.56 -2.61
C GLY A 101 10.59 3.58 -1.53
N ARG A 102 11.13 4.79 -1.73
CA ARG A 102 10.89 5.94 -0.84
C ARG A 102 9.65 6.69 -1.31
N VAL A 103 8.76 7.01 -0.39
CA VAL A 103 7.63 7.91 -0.63
C VAL A 103 8.15 9.32 -0.90
N VAL A 104 7.86 9.86 -2.07
CA VAL A 104 8.23 11.23 -2.48
C VAL A 104 7.07 12.18 -2.26
N ASP A 105 5.85 11.74 -2.55
CA ASP A 105 4.66 12.57 -2.40
C ASP A 105 3.42 11.73 -2.11
N LYS A 106 2.41 12.36 -1.52
CA LYS A 106 1.12 11.78 -1.18
C LYS A 106 0.06 12.86 -1.19
N TYR A 107 -0.96 12.73 -2.05
CA TYR A 107 -2.00 13.74 -2.22
C TYR A 107 -3.36 13.12 -2.58
N LEU A 108 -4.45 13.81 -2.27
CA LEU A 108 -5.81 13.42 -2.63
C LEU A 108 -6.05 13.69 -4.12
N THR A 109 -6.75 12.81 -4.83
CA THR A 109 -6.83 12.87 -6.30
C THR A 109 -8.24 12.79 -6.87
N ASP A 110 -9.24 12.38 -6.09
CA ASP A 110 -10.64 12.40 -6.52
C ASP A 110 -11.38 13.64 -5.99
N GLU A 111 -12.41 14.08 -6.72
CA GLU A 111 -13.22 15.26 -6.40
C GLU A 111 -13.98 15.12 -5.07
N LEU A 112 -14.11 13.87 -4.57
CA LEU A 112 -14.71 13.53 -3.28
C LEU A 112 -13.69 13.38 -2.13
N GLY A 113 -12.39 13.33 -2.44
CA GLY A 113 -11.32 13.16 -1.46
C GLY A 113 -11.29 11.80 -0.77
N GLU A 114 -11.87 10.76 -1.37
CA GLU A 114 -11.97 9.42 -0.78
C GLU A 114 -10.68 8.61 -0.96
N TYR A 115 -9.89 8.92 -2.00
CA TYR A 115 -8.68 8.16 -2.33
C TYR A 115 -7.42 9.02 -2.43
N LEU A 116 -6.32 8.43 -1.97
CA LEU A 116 -4.98 9.00 -2.06
C LEU A 116 -4.23 8.43 -3.26
N THR A 117 -3.39 9.28 -3.81
CA THR A 117 -2.32 8.92 -4.73
C THR A 117 -0.99 9.04 -4.01
N ILE A 118 -0.09 8.11 -4.29
CA ILE A 118 1.28 8.13 -3.79
C ILE A 118 2.27 8.11 -4.94
N VAL A 119 3.37 8.86 -4.77
CA VAL A 119 4.53 8.83 -5.66
C VAL A 119 5.69 8.19 -4.92
N VAL A 120 6.29 7.14 -5.50
CA VAL A 120 7.38 6.36 -4.91
C VAL A 120 8.59 6.34 -5.84
N ASP A 121 9.75 6.75 -5.34
CA ASP A 121 11.06 6.58 -6.01
C ASP A 121 11.58 5.18 -5.68
N GLY A 122 11.48 4.28 -6.65
CA GLY A 122 11.67 2.85 -6.52
C GLY A 122 13.15 2.44 -6.48
N VAL A 123 13.45 1.37 -5.74
CA VAL A 123 14.79 0.78 -5.73
C VAL A 123 15.18 0.18 -7.10
N ASP A 124 14.20 -0.05 -7.98
CA ASP A 124 14.34 -0.47 -9.36
C ASP A 124 14.76 0.67 -10.32
N GLY A 125 14.96 1.88 -9.80
CA GLY A 125 15.37 3.06 -10.55
C GLY A 125 14.22 3.78 -11.27
N ARG A 126 12.97 3.35 -11.05
CA ARG A 126 11.78 3.97 -11.63
C ARG A 126 11.04 4.81 -10.60
N THR A 127 10.29 5.81 -11.08
CA THR A 127 9.37 6.56 -10.22
C THR A 127 7.96 6.08 -10.50
N HIS A 128 7.27 5.60 -9.48
CA HIS A 128 5.94 5.04 -9.60
C HIS A 128 4.89 6.00 -9.06
N HIS A 129 3.84 6.22 -9.83
CA HIS A 129 2.62 6.89 -9.42
C HIS A 129 1.53 5.83 -9.25
N ILE A 130 0.95 5.72 -8.05
CA ILE A 130 -0.10 4.75 -7.76
C ILE A 130 -1.30 5.50 -7.20
N ALA A 131 -2.42 5.44 -7.92
CA ALA A 131 -3.69 6.06 -7.53
C ALA A 131 -4.63 5.06 -6.81
N GLY A 132 -5.71 5.58 -6.23
CA GLY A 132 -6.81 4.74 -5.71
C GLY A 132 -6.52 4.06 -4.36
N ILE A 133 -5.66 4.65 -3.54
CA ILE A 133 -5.26 4.07 -2.26
C ILE A 133 -6.17 4.58 -1.14
N ASP A 134 -6.71 3.66 -0.34
CA ASP A 134 -7.41 3.99 0.89
C ASP A 134 -6.48 4.76 1.87
N PRO A 135 -6.89 5.95 2.35
CA PRO A 135 -6.15 6.71 3.34
C PRO A 135 -5.67 5.92 4.56
N ALA A 136 -6.49 4.99 5.06
CA ALA A 136 -6.18 4.17 6.23
C ALA A 136 -4.94 3.28 6.01
N ARG A 137 -4.67 2.88 4.76
CA ARG A 137 -3.48 2.06 4.40
C ARG A 137 -2.18 2.85 4.38
N LEU A 138 -2.25 4.18 4.40
CA LEU A 138 -1.09 5.09 4.34
C LEU A 138 -0.91 5.92 5.62
N GLU A 139 -1.57 5.59 6.73
CA GLU A 139 -1.44 6.35 7.98
C GLU A 139 0.00 6.39 8.50
N ASP A 140 0.70 5.26 8.45
CA ASP A 140 2.07 5.13 8.94
C ASP A 140 3.13 5.51 7.87
N ALA A 141 2.74 5.76 6.63
CA ALA A 141 3.64 6.08 5.52
C ALA A 141 3.74 7.61 5.32
N ARG A 142 4.88 8.19 5.72
CA ARG A 142 5.16 9.63 5.57
C ARG A 142 6.04 9.87 4.35
N ILE A 143 6.08 11.11 3.86
CA ILE A 143 7.09 11.52 2.87
C ILE A 143 8.49 11.22 3.42
N GLY A 144 9.28 10.51 2.62
CA GLY A 144 10.61 10.02 2.97
C GLY A 144 10.65 8.62 3.59
N SER A 145 9.50 8.05 4.01
CA SER A 145 9.44 6.67 4.47
C SER A 145 9.75 5.68 3.35
N VAL A 146 10.30 4.52 3.70
CA VAL A 146 10.47 3.39 2.77
C VAL A 146 9.27 2.47 2.90
N VAL A 147 8.60 2.22 1.78
CA VAL A 147 7.39 1.40 1.68
C VAL A 147 7.58 0.28 0.68
N GLU A 148 6.80 -0.78 0.84
CA GLU A 148 6.55 -1.81 -0.16
C GLU A 148 5.08 -1.73 -0.56
N ILE A 149 4.83 -1.59 -1.87
CA ILE A 149 3.51 -1.59 -2.48
C ILE A 149 3.39 -2.87 -3.30
N GLY A 150 2.59 -3.81 -2.81
CA GLY A 150 2.39 -5.12 -3.43
C GLY A 150 1.12 -5.20 -4.26
N PRO A 151 0.87 -6.38 -4.86
CA PRO A 151 -0.38 -6.64 -5.58
C PRO A 151 -1.60 -6.44 -4.67
N ALA A 152 -2.76 -6.30 -5.32
CA ALA A 152 -4.02 -6.26 -4.62
C ALA A 152 -4.15 -7.52 -3.76
N GLU A 153 -4.69 -7.37 -2.55
CA GLU A 153 -4.88 -8.49 -1.65
C GLU A 153 -5.97 -9.40 -2.24
N THR A 154 -5.56 -10.46 -2.94
CA THR A 154 -6.44 -11.44 -3.59
C THR A 154 -6.89 -12.55 -2.64
N ALA A 155 -6.65 -12.40 -1.32
CA ALA A 155 -7.06 -13.41 -0.36
C ALA A 155 -8.59 -13.55 -0.38
N SER A 156 -9.07 -14.75 -0.73
CA SER A 156 -10.48 -15.17 -0.60
C SER A 156 -11.07 -14.58 0.67
N ARG A 157 -12.13 -13.75 0.53
CA ARG A 157 -12.71 -13.03 1.67
C ARG A 157 -13.10 -14.05 2.73
N PRO A 158 -12.99 -13.72 4.03
CA PRO A 158 -13.47 -14.60 5.09
C PRO A 158 -14.93 -15.05 4.88
N SER A 159 -15.78 -14.16 4.35
CA SER A 159 -17.15 -14.48 3.97
C SER A 159 -17.26 -15.56 2.89
N ASP A 160 -16.38 -15.53 1.89
CA ASP A 160 -16.41 -16.45 0.76
C ASP A 160 -15.94 -17.85 1.20
N ARG A 161 -14.91 -17.91 2.06
CA ARG A 161 -14.50 -19.15 2.75
C ARG A 161 -15.61 -19.75 3.62
N THR A 162 -16.30 -18.91 4.39
CA THR A 162 -17.40 -19.37 5.25
C THR A 162 -18.58 -19.88 4.42
N ILE A 163 -18.95 -19.19 3.34
CA ILE A 163 -20.00 -19.65 2.41
C ILE A 163 -19.63 -21.01 1.81
N ALA A 164 -18.40 -21.15 1.29
CA ALA A 164 -17.90 -22.40 0.72
C ALA A 164 -17.87 -23.54 1.74
N GLY A 165 -17.43 -23.27 2.98
CA GLY A 165 -17.36 -24.26 4.04
C GLY A 165 -18.71 -24.71 4.59
N ILE A 166 -19.75 -23.87 4.51
CA ILE A 166 -21.11 -24.20 4.96
C ILE A 166 -21.94 -24.88 3.86
N ALA A 167 -21.61 -24.63 2.59
CA ALA A 167 -22.34 -25.20 1.47
C ALA A 167 -22.20 -26.73 1.42
N GLU A 168 -23.34 -27.42 1.24
CA GLU A 168 -23.35 -28.86 1.03
C GLU A 168 -23.80 -29.17 -0.40
N GLY A 169 -23.01 -29.95 -1.14
CA GLY A 169 -23.29 -30.26 -2.54
C GLY A 169 -23.40 -29.01 -3.42
N GLY A 170 -22.65 -27.94 -3.10
CA GLY A 170 -22.69 -26.66 -3.79
C GLY A 170 -23.90 -25.79 -3.46
N ILE A 171 -24.69 -26.14 -2.43
CA ILE A 171 -25.86 -25.37 -1.98
C ILE A 171 -25.59 -24.76 -0.61
N TYR A 172 -25.55 -23.43 -0.56
CA TYR A 172 -25.49 -22.67 0.68
C TYR A 172 -26.91 -22.31 1.15
N ARG A 173 -27.16 -22.50 2.45
CA ARG A 173 -28.44 -22.17 3.12
C ARG A 173 -28.26 -21.16 4.25
N PRO A 174 -28.82 -19.94 4.15
CA PRO A 174 -28.79 -18.95 5.23
C PRO A 174 -29.36 -19.46 6.56
N SER A 175 -30.46 -20.22 6.53
CA SER A 175 -31.07 -20.84 7.72
C SER A 175 -30.07 -21.72 8.49
N ARG A 176 -29.36 -22.60 7.77
CA ARG A 176 -28.32 -23.46 8.32
C ARG A 176 -27.12 -22.68 8.84
N HIS A 177 -26.69 -21.65 8.11
CA HIS A 177 -25.61 -20.78 8.60
C HIS A 177 -26.01 -20.11 9.91
N LEU A 178 -27.26 -19.65 10.04
CA LEU A 178 -27.77 -19.04 11.27
C LEU A 178 -27.75 -20.04 12.44
N GLU A 179 -28.19 -21.27 12.22
CA GLU A 179 -28.15 -22.35 13.21
C GLU A 179 -26.70 -22.67 13.65
N GLN A 180 -25.79 -22.82 12.68
CA GLN A 180 -24.38 -23.09 12.95
C GLN A 180 -23.71 -21.93 13.71
N ALA A 181 -23.96 -20.69 13.31
CA ALA A 181 -23.40 -19.50 13.96
C ALA A 181 -23.90 -19.36 15.41
N LYS A 182 -25.18 -19.64 15.67
CA LYS A 182 -25.77 -19.69 17.01
C LYS A 182 -25.13 -20.80 17.86
N PHE A 183 -24.88 -21.98 17.28
CA PHE A 183 -24.25 -23.10 17.96
C PHE A 183 -22.77 -22.83 18.31
N GLU A 184 -22.00 -22.24 17.40
CA GLU A 184 -20.57 -21.97 17.61
C GLU A 184 -20.28 -20.79 18.54
N GLY A 185 -21.23 -19.85 18.68
CA GLY A 185 -21.07 -18.67 19.52
C GLY A 185 -19.95 -17.71 19.04
N ARG A 186 -19.65 -17.70 17.74
CA ARG A 186 -18.53 -16.97 17.11
C ARG A 186 -18.94 -15.69 16.36
N VAL A 187 -19.91 -14.94 16.88
CA VAL A 187 -20.32 -13.64 16.31
C VAL A 187 -20.10 -12.52 17.33
N PRO A 188 -19.26 -11.49 17.03
CA PRO A 188 -19.12 -10.31 17.89
C PRO A 188 -20.48 -9.62 18.11
N ASP A 189 -20.75 -9.19 19.35
CA ASP A 189 -21.99 -8.51 19.79
C ASP A 189 -23.31 -9.33 19.71
N GLY A 190 -23.27 -10.59 19.26
CA GLY A 190 -24.42 -11.49 19.28
C GLY A 190 -25.49 -11.22 18.20
N ASP A 191 -25.21 -10.36 17.22
CA ASP A 191 -26.08 -10.12 16.08
C ASP A 191 -25.91 -11.20 14.99
N TYR A 192 -26.47 -12.39 15.26
CA TYR A 192 -26.38 -13.54 14.36
C TYR A 192 -27.13 -13.32 13.04
N GLU A 193 -28.25 -12.60 13.08
CA GLU A 193 -29.05 -12.31 11.88
C GLU A 193 -28.30 -11.32 10.98
N GLY A 194 -27.78 -10.21 11.53
CA GLY A 194 -26.97 -9.26 10.76
C GLY A 194 -25.68 -9.89 10.20
N TYR A 195 -25.09 -10.85 10.92
CA TYR A 195 -23.95 -11.64 10.45
C TYR A 195 -24.29 -12.50 9.24
N VAL A 196 -25.40 -13.25 9.26
CA VAL A 196 -25.84 -14.06 8.11
C VAL A 196 -26.30 -13.17 6.95
N ASP A 197 -26.99 -12.06 7.24
CA ASP A 197 -27.43 -11.09 6.22
C ASP A 197 -26.27 -10.45 5.47
N ALA A 198 -25.09 -10.32 6.10
CA ALA A 198 -23.88 -9.88 5.41
C ALA A 198 -23.42 -10.89 4.34
N HIS A 199 -23.56 -12.19 4.62
CA HIS A 199 -23.23 -13.27 3.68
C HIS A 199 -24.28 -13.39 2.56
N VAL A 200 -25.57 -13.16 2.88
CA VAL A 200 -26.63 -13.08 1.87
C VAL A 200 -26.41 -11.89 0.93
N ARG A 201 -26.12 -10.69 1.46
CA ARG A 201 -25.77 -9.50 0.66
C ARG A 201 -24.54 -9.75 -0.23
N ARG A 202 -23.56 -10.51 0.26
CA ARG A 202 -22.39 -10.93 -0.54
C ARG A 202 -22.80 -11.86 -1.68
N LEU A 203 -23.62 -12.87 -1.43
CA LEU A 203 -24.13 -13.77 -2.47
C LEU A 203 -24.99 -13.02 -3.51
N GLU A 204 -25.79 -12.04 -3.10
CA GLU A 204 -26.53 -11.17 -4.02
C GLU A 204 -25.60 -10.39 -4.97
N ALA A 205 -24.45 -9.91 -4.46
CA ALA A 205 -23.46 -9.25 -5.30
C ALA A 205 -22.83 -10.22 -6.31
N LEU A 206 -22.51 -11.45 -5.88
CA LEU A 206 -21.93 -12.49 -6.73
C LEU A 206 -22.94 -13.06 -7.73
N CYS A 207 -24.24 -13.06 -7.43
CA CYS A 207 -25.30 -13.41 -8.38
C CYS A 207 -25.41 -12.37 -9.51
N ARG A 208 -25.33 -11.07 -9.19
CA ARG A 208 -25.29 -10.02 -10.23
C ARG A 208 -24.06 -10.15 -11.14
N ALA A 209 -23.01 -10.83 -10.68
CA ALA A 209 -21.79 -11.11 -11.42
C ALA A 209 -21.81 -12.44 -12.20
N GLY A 210 -22.87 -13.24 -12.09
CA GLY A 210 -22.95 -14.57 -12.71
C GLY A 210 -22.01 -15.62 -12.09
N ILE A 211 -21.62 -15.44 -10.83
CA ILE A 211 -20.72 -16.36 -10.10
C ILE A 211 -21.51 -17.33 -9.23
N ALA A 212 -22.58 -16.84 -8.61
CA ALA A 212 -23.52 -17.65 -7.83
C ALA A 212 -24.92 -17.56 -8.46
N GLU A 213 -25.81 -18.49 -8.11
CA GLU A 213 -27.20 -18.50 -8.57
C GLU A 213 -28.15 -18.56 -7.37
N ARG A 214 -29.16 -17.70 -7.35
CA ARG A 214 -30.21 -17.74 -6.35
C ARG A 214 -31.30 -18.71 -6.80
N ILE A 215 -31.52 -19.77 -6.03
CA ILE A 215 -32.62 -20.72 -6.26
C ILE A 215 -33.90 -20.17 -5.64
N ASP A 216 -33.86 -19.83 -4.34
CA ASP A 216 -34.97 -19.24 -3.60
C ASP A 216 -34.48 -18.30 -2.47
N ALA A 217 -35.30 -18.04 -1.44
CA ALA A 217 -34.89 -17.19 -0.31
C ALA A 217 -33.85 -17.85 0.62
N ASP A 218 -33.81 -19.17 0.68
CA ASP A 218 -32.98 -19.96 1.60
C ASP A 218 -31.98 -20.87 0.86
N GLN A 219 -31.92 -20.85 -0.47
CA GLN A 219 -31.03 -21.70 -1.26
C GLN A 219 -30.25 -20.92 -2.32
N TRP A 220 -28.93 -21.02 -2.24
CA TRP A 220 -27.99 -20.39 -3.16
C TRP A 220 -27.03 -21.44 -3.71
N ARG A 221 -26.92 -21.53 -5.02
CA ARG A 221 -25.99 -22.43 -5.70
C ARG A 221 -24.67 -21.72 -5.97
N ILE A 222 -23.58 -22.36 -5.59
CA ILE A 222 -22.21 -21.90 -5.84
C ILE A 222 -21.44 -22.98 -6.63
N PRO A 223 -20.52 -22.58 -7.54
CA PRO A 223 -19.69 -23.52 -8.30
C PRO A 223 -18.57 -24.13 -7.45
N GLU A 224 -17.94 -25.21 -7.92
CA GLU A 224 -16.82 -25.85 -7.19
C GLU A 224 -15.59 -24.94 -7.04
N ASP A 225 -15.38 -24.03 -7.99
CA ASP A 225 -14.31 -23.02 -7.98
C ASP A 225 -14.75 -21.66 -7.40
N PHE A 226 -15.81 -21.65 -6.58
CA PHE A 226 -16.45 -20.44 -6.05
C PHE A 226 -15.46 -19.45 -5.43
N GLU A 227 -14.56 -19.91 -4.55
CA GLU A 227 -13.60 -19.02 -3.88
C GLU A 227 -12.65 -18.34 -4.87
N SER A 228 -12.16 -19.08 -5.87
CA SER A 228 -11.28 -18.55 -6.91
C SER A 228 -12.01 -17.55 -7.82
N ARG A 229 -13.25 -17.83 -8.20
CA ARG A 229 -14.08 -16.92 -9.01
C ARG A 229 -14.49 -15.67 -8.25
N ALA A 230 -14.82 -15.79 -6.96
CA ALA A 230 -15.14 -14.66 -6.08
C ALA A 230 -13.90 -13.77 -5.86
N ALA A 231 -12.73 -14.36 -5.65
CA ALA A 231 -11.46 -13.63 -5.55
C ALA A 231 -11.12 -12.91 -6.86
N ALA A 232 -11.30 -13.55 -8.02
CA ALA A 232 -11.09 -12.91 -9.32
C ALA A 232 -12.08 -11.76 -9.58
N TYR A 233 -13.33 -11.91 -9.17
CA TYR A 233 -14.35 -10.87 -9.25
C TYR A 233 -14.02 -9.66 -8.38
N ASP A 234 -13.54 -9.89 -7.16
CA ASP A 234 -13.07 -8.82 -6.28
C ASP A 234 -11.79 -8.19 -6.78
N ALA A 235 -10.86 -8.95 -7.36
CA ALA A 235 -9.66 -8.40 -7.99
C ALA A 235 -10.01 -7.43 -9.13
N GLY A 236 -11.13 -7.66 -9.83
CA GLY A 236 -11.67 -6.72 -10.82
C GLY A 236 -12.27 -5.44 -10.24
N ARG A 237 -12.72 -5.46 -8.98
CA ARG A 237 -13.56 -4.41 -8.36
C ARG A 237 -12.92 -3.66 -7.19
N ASN A 238 -11.97 -4.27 -6.50
CA ASN A 238 -11.22 -3.69 -5.38
C ASN A 238 -9.73 -3.95 -5.58
N ARG A 239 -9.12 -3.15 -6.46
CA ARG A 239 -7.71 -3.23 -6.90
C ARG A 239 -6.75 -2.56 -5.90
N GLN A 240 -7.09 -2.50 -4.62
CA GLN A 240 -6.29 -1.74 -3.67
C GLN A 240 -4.99 -2.47 -3.35
N ALA A 241 -3.88 -1.83 -3.72
CA ALA A 241 -2.54 -2.33 -3.46
C ALA A 241 -2.34 -2.63 -1.97
N THR A 242 -1.65 -3.72 -1.67
CA THR A 242 -1.13 -3.95 -0.32
C THR A 242 -0.02 -2.94 -0.06
N ILE A 243 -0.02 -2.32 1.13
CA ILE A 243 0.98 -1.30 1.49
C ILE A 243 1.58 -1.66 2.83
N ARG A 244 2.91 -1.71 2.88
CA ARG A 244 3.68 -1.99 4.09
C ARG A 244 4.76 -0.92 4.27
N THR A 245 4.73 -0.23 5.40
CA THR A 245 5.82 0.68 5.79
C THR A 245 7.00 -0.15 6.30
N LEU A 246 8.07 -0.24 5.52
CA LEU A 246 9.31 -0.95 5.89
C LEU A 246 10.19 -0.13 6.85
N SER A 247 10.19 1.19 6.67
CA SER A 247 10.84 2.15 7.56
C SER A 247 10.10 3.48 7.53
N ALA A 248 9.71 3.98 8.70
CA ALA A 248 9.19 5.34 8.81
C ALA A 248 10.30 6.41 8.65
N ALA A 249 11.55 6.05 8.96
CA ALA A 249 12.71 6.95 8.93
C ALA A 249 13.26 7.12 7.51
N ARG A 250 13.70 8.36 7.20
CA ARG A 250 14.36 8.68 5.93
C ARG A 250 15.65 7.89 5.75
N LEU A 251 16.05 7.64 4.51
CA LEU A 251 17.25 6.85 4.18
C LEU A 251 18.49 7.37 4.90
N GLU A 252 18.68 8.69 4.91
CA GLU A 252 19.84 9.36 5.50
C GLU A 252 19.88 9.18 7.02
N GLN A 253 18.72 9.20 7.68
CA GLN A 253 18.60 8.98 9.12
C GLN A 253 18.94 7.55 9.53
N GLN A 254 18.69 6.58 8.65
CA GLN A 254 18.98 5.17 8.93
C GLN A 254 20.49 4.88 8.97
N ILE A 255 21.31 5.66 8.28
CA ILE A 255 22.75 5.39 8.14
C ILE A 255 23.47 5.46 9.49
N GLY A 256 23.16 6.48 10.30
CA GLY A 256 23.75 6.68 11.63
C GLY A 256 22.87 6.24 12.80
N ALA A 257 21.75 5.57 12.55
CA ALA A 257 20.81 5.20 13.61
C ALA A 257 21.40 4.15 14.57
N ASP A 258 21.21 4.34 15.87
CA ASP A 258 21.65 3.34 16.86
C ASP A 258 20.78 2.07 16.85
N GLY A 259 19.55 2.18 16.34
CA GLY A 259 18.57 1.10 16.25
C GLY A 259 18.65 0.28 14.98
N ALA A 260 17.88 -0.80 14.93
CA ALA A 260 17.78 -1.65 13.75
C ALA A 260 16.99 -0.92 12.65
N THR A 261 17.50 -0.87 11.44
CA THR A 261 16.89 -0.14 10.32
C THR A 261 16.50 -1.06 9.18
N TRP A 262 15.84 -0.52 8.17
CA TRP A 262 15.58 -1.26 6.93
C TRP A 262 16.89 -1.61 6.19
N LEU A 263 17.90 -0.73 6.23
CA LEU A 263 19.24 -1.01 5.69
C LEU A 263 19.86 -2.25 6.33
N ASP A 264 19.71 -2.43 7.65
CA ASP A 264 20.30 -3.57 8.36
C ASP A 264 19.67 -4.90 7.93
N ARG A 265 18.35 -4.91 7.73
CA ARG A 265 17.62 -6.08 7.19
C ARG A 265 18.08 -6.42 5.78
N ARG A 266 18.36 -5.41 4.95
CA ARG A 266 18.90 -5.60 3.60
C ARG A 266 20.34 -6.11 3.60
N LEU A 267 21.19 -5.61 4.50
CA LEU A 267 22.60 -6.01 4.60
C LEU A 267 22.77 -7.49 4.97
N VAL A 268 21.90 -8.01 5.85
CA VAL A 268 21.92 -9.41 6.31
C VAL A 268 21.07 -10.34 5.43
N SER A 269 20.26 -9.80 4.52
CA SER A 269 19.51 -10.59 3.53
C SER A 269 20.43 -11.09 2.41
N ALA A 270 20.09 -12.27 1.86
CA ALA A 270 20.80 -12.86 0.72
C ALA A 270 20.44 -12.17 -0.62
N GLU A 271 19.26 -11.55 -0.72
CA GLU A 271 18.77 -10.91 -1.94
C GLU A 271 19.25 -9.45 -2.06
N ARG A 272 20.22 -9.24 -2.96
CA ARG A 272 20.86 -7.94 -3.22
C ARG A 272 20.69 -7.43 -4.66
N SER A 273 20.02 -8.21 -5.52
CA SER A 273 20.04 -8.03 -6.98
C SER A 273 18.94 -7.13 -7.54
N ASP A 274 18.07 -6.59 -6.68
CA ASP A 274 16.93 -5.72 -7.05
C ASP A 274 17.27 -4.22 -7.11
N LEU A 275 18.45 -3.82 -6.59
CA LEU A 275 18.85 -2.41 -6.59
C LEU A 275 19.36 -1.99 -7.98
N ALA A 276 18.67 -1.06 -8.64
CA ALA A 276 19.16 -0.47 -9.87
C ALA A 276 20.47 0.33 -9.66
N PRO A 277 21.32 0.47 -10.68
CA PRO A 277 22.53 1.28 -10.64
C PRO A 277 22.25 2.78 -10.84
N SER A 278 21.00 3.22 -10.68
CA SER A 278 20.57 4.61 -10.81
C SER A 278 19.40 4.91 -9.87
N GLY A 279 19.01 6.18 -9.76
CA GLY A 279 17.87 6.61 -8.97
C GLY A 279 17.98 6.25 -7.49
N PHE A 280 16.86 5.91 -6.85
CA PHE A 280 16.86 5.52 -5.44
C PHE A 280 17.63 4.20 -5.19
N GLY A 281 17.65 3.27 -6.14
CA GLY A 281 18.44 2.03 -6.04
C GLY A 281 19.93 2.28 -5.79
N GLN A 282 20.51 3.25 -6.50
CA GLN A 282 21.89 3.68 -6.27
C GLN A 282 22.07 4.34 -4.89
N GLN A 283 21.17 5.24 -4.51
CA GLN A 283 21.22 5.92 -3.21
C GLN A 283 21.18 4.91 -2.05
N VAL A 284 20.35 3.87 -2.17
CA VAL A 284 20.26 2.78 -1.19
C VAL A 284 21.57 1.99 -1.13
N ARG A 285 22.20 1.69 -2.27
CA ARG A 285 23.50 1.01 -2.30
C ARG A 285 24.58 1.81 -1.56
N GLU A 286 24.69 3.11 -1.85
CA GLU A 286 25.62 4.02 -1.17
C GLU A 286 25.33 4.15 0.33
N ALA A 287 24.04 4.20 0.70
CA ALA A 287 23.61 4.21 2.10
C ALA A 287 23.96 2.90 2.81
N MET A 288 23.82 1.75 2.15
CA MET A 288 24.22 0.45 2.70
C MET A 288 25.74 0.36 2.92
N ASP A 289 26.53 0.95 2.03
CA ASP A 289 27.99 0.99 2.18
C ASP A 289 28.40 1.86 3.37
N ARG A 290 27.85 3.06 3.50
CA ARG A 290 28.05 3.93 4.67
C ARG A 290 27.54 3.30 5.98
N ARG A 291 26.40 2.61 5.93
CA ARG A 291 25.83 1.89 7.08
C ARG A 291 26.75 0.74 7.51
N ARG A 292 27.42 0.09 6.56
CA ARG A 292 28.41 -0.96 6.83
C ARG A 292 29.63 -0.41 7.57
N GLU A 293 30.16 0.72 7.12
CA GLU A 293 31.25 1.43 7.81
C GLU A 293 30.84 1.80 9.24
N HIS A 294 29.63 2.35 9.41
CA HIS A 294 29.08 2.66 10.73
C HIS A 294 29.03 1.44 11.66
N HIS A 295 28.64 0.26 11.15
CA HIS A 295 28.64 -0.98 11.96
C HIS A 295 30.04 -1.45 12.31
N ILE A 296 31.02 -1.26 11.43
CA ILE A 296 32.43 -1.58 11.74
C ILE A 296 32.92 -0.67 12.87
N ASP A 297 32.67 0.64 12.76
CA ASP A 297 33.07 1.63 13.77
C ASP A 297 32.42 1.36 15.14
N ARG A 298 31.16 0.90 15.15
CA ARG A 298 30.43 0.54 16.38
C ARG A 298 30.75 -0.85 16.93
N GLY A 299 31.59 -1.65 16.24
CA GLY A 299 31.92 -3.02 16.64
C GLY A 299 30.75 -4.01 16.48
N ASP A 300 29.81 -3.67 15.61
CA ASP A 300 28.65 -4.50 15.24
C ASP A 300 28.90 -5.30 13.94
N ALA A 301 29.99 -5.00 13.22
CA ALA A 301 30.52 -5.76 12.10
C ALA A 301 32.06 -5.79 12.10
N THR A 302 32.65 -6.78 11.43
CA THR A 302 34.10 -6.85 11.17
C THR A 302 34.36 -7.05 9.68
N GLN A 303 35.45 -6.48 9.19
CA GLN A 303 35.90 -6.67 7.81
C GLN A 303 37.07 -7.65 7.78
N ALA A 304 36.95 -8.69 6.96
CA ALA A 304 38.04 -9.61 6.69
C ALA A 304 39.03 -9.00 5.69
N SER A 305 40.24 -9.58 5.63
CA SER A 305 41.32 -9.14 4.74
C SER A 305 40.97 -9.23 3.25
N ASP A 306 39.98 -10.03 2.87
CA ASP A 306 39.45 -10.16 1.51
C ASP A 306 38.31 -9.19 1.19
N GLY A 307 38.02 -8.24 2.09
CA GLY A 307 36.98 -7.23 1.93
C GLY A 307 35.57 -7.68 2.31
N ARG A 308 35.34 -8.97 2.63
CA ARG A 308 34.04 -9.44 3.11
C ARG A 308 33.75 -8.89 4.50
N VAL A 309 32.49 -8.53 4.73
CA VAL A 309 32.04 -8.01 6.02
C VAL A 309 31.15 -9.03 6.72
N PHE A 310 31.47 -9.28 7.98
CA PHE A 310 30.78 -10.19 8.86
C PHE A 310 30.04 -9.40 9.93
N TYR A 311 28.71 -9.47 9.90
CA TYR A 311 27.88 -8.86 10.91
C TYR A 311 27.76 -9.75 12.15
N ARG A 312 27.53 -9.14 13.30
CA ARG A 312 27.17 -9.87 14.53
C ARG A 312 25.96 -10.77 14.27
N ARG A 313 26.00 -12.03 14.75
CA ARG A 313 24.91 -13.02 14.57
C ARG A 313 23.53 -12.51 15.00
N SER A 314 23.47 -11.67 16.03
CA SER A 314 22.25 -11.09 16.59
C SER A 314 22.09 -9.60 16.26
N LEU A 315 22.69 -9.10 15.17
CA LEU A 315 22.76 -7.66 14.84
C LEU A 315 21.43 -6.93 15.06
N LEU A 316 20.35 -7.40 14.43
CA LEU A 316 19.05 -6.73 14.48
C LEU A 316 18.47 -6.68 15.91
N THR A 317 18.64 -7.74 16.68
CA THR A 317 18.18 -7.80 18.08
C THR A 317 19.00 -6.86 18.95
N THR A 318 20.33 -6.89 18.82
CA THR A 318 21.23 -6.03 19.58
C THR A 318 20.99 -4.54 19.32
N LEU A 319 20.81 -4.13 18.06
CA LEU A 319 20.53 -2.74 17.70
C LEU A 319 19.17 -2.29 18.26
N ARG A 320 18.15 -3.16 18.15
CA ARG A 320 16.81 -2.88 18.70
C ARG A 320 16.84 -2.69 20.22
N GLU A 321 17.49 -3.59 20.95
CA GLU A 321 17.62 -3.52 22.41
C GLU A 321 18.35 -2.24 22.84
N ARG A 322 19.41 -1.87 22.12
CA ARG A 322 20.17 -0.62 22.36
C ARG A 322 19.28 0.60 22.19
N GLU A 323 18.51 0.67 21.10
CA GLU A 323 17.59 1.79 20.85
C GLU A 323 16.45 1.84 21.87
N VAL A 324 15.81 0.71 22.16
CA VAL A 324 14.71 0.62 23.14
C VAL A 324 15.18 1.03 24.52
N THR A 325 16.40 0.64 24.91
CA THR A 325 16.97 1.03 26.20
C THR A 325 17.23 2.54 26.27
N ARG A 326 17.83 3.12 25.22
CA ARG A 326 18.10 4.56 25.17
C ARG A 326 16.81 5.38 25.19
N VAL A 327 15.86 5.08 24.29
CA VAL A 327 14.60 5.83 24.18
C VAL A 327 13.72 5.60 25.40
N GLY A 328 13.71 4.39 25.96
CA GLY A 328 13.02 4.10 27.21
C GLY A 328 13.54 4.95 28.37
N ALA A 329 14.85 5.09 28.51
CA ALA A 329 15.46 5.97 29.52
C ALA A 329 15.07 7.45 29.32
N GLU A 330 15.12 7.96 28.09
CA GLU A 330 14.69 9.34 27.75
C GLU A 330 13.19 9.56 28.05
N MET A 331 12.35 8.57 27.78
CA MET A 331 10.92 8.64 28.06
C MET A 331 10.61 8.61 29.57
N ALA A 332 11.43 7.90 30.36
CA ALA A 332 11.25 7.81 31.81
C ALA A 332 11.35 9.18 32.50
N GLU A 333 12.25 10.04 32.05
CA GLU A 333 12.41 11.41 32.56
C GLU A 333 11.12 12.23 32.39
N ASN A 334 10.47 12.10 31.23
CA ASN A 334 9.26 12.83 30.90
C ASN A 334 8.01 12.24 31.56
N LYS A 335 7.89 10.90 31.61
CA LYS A 335 6.71 10.21 32.16
C LYS A 335 6.69 10.12 33.68
N ARG A 336 7.83 10.36 34.35
CA ARG A 336 8.00 10.13 35.80
C ARG A 336 7.63 8.69 36.21
N LEU A 337 7.88 7.75 35.31
CA LEU A 337 7.73 6.30 35.51
C LEU A 337 9.07 5.64 35.25
N LEU A 338 9.36 4.54 35.94
CA LEU A 338 10.58 3.77 35.68
C LEU A 338 10.45 3.04 34.34
N PHE A 339 11.48 3.14 33.50
CA PHE A 339 11.53 2.32 32.31
C PHE A 339 12.10 0.94 32.63
N ARG A 340 11.41 -0.11 32.17
CA ARG A 340 11.88 -1.49 32.22
C ARG A 340 11.87 -2.09 30.82
N ALA A 341 13.03 -2.50 30.33
CA ALA A 341 13.15 -3.25 29.09
C ALA A 341 12.54 -4.64 29.24
N ALA A 342 11.72 -5.06 28.27
CA ALA A 342 11.23 -6.43 28.20
C ALA A 342 12.33 -7.35 27.67
N THR A 343 12.43 -8.52 28.27
CA THR A 343 13.28 -9.62 27.80
C THR A 343 12.50 -10.55 26.89
N ASP A 344 13.22 -11.31 26.06
CA ASP A 344 12.56 -12.27 25.18
C ASP A 344 11.89 -13.38 26.00
N SER A 345 10.72 -13.84 25.54
CA SER A 345 9.82 -14.76 26.26
C SER A 345 9.21 -14.21 27.57
N GLU A 346 9.39 -12.92 27.89
CA GLU A 346 8.75 -12.29 29.04
C GLU A 346 7.25 -12.03 28.78
N THR A 347 6.42 -12.28 29.81
CA THR A 347 5.01 -11.86 29.80
C THR A 347 4.91 -10.43 30.32
N VAL A 348 4.39 -9.55 29.47
CA VAL A 348 4.16 -8.14 29.79
C VAL A 348 2.65 -7.93 29.98
N SER A 349 2.27 -7.30 31.08
CA SER A 349 0.90 -6.90 31.37
C SER A 349 0.84 -5.45 31.84
N GLY A 350 -0.21 -4.74 31.48
CA GLY A 350 -0.46 -3.37 31.95
C GLY A 350 -1.40 -2.63 31.02
N LYS A 351 -1.60 -1.34 31.31
CA LYS A 351 -2.44 -0.46 30.52
C LYS A 351 -1.72 -0.04 29.24
N PHE A 352 -2.33 -0.27 28.08
CA PHE A 352 -1.82 0.27 26.82
C PHE A 352 -2.13 1.77 26.73
N THR A 353 -1.12 2.63 26.77
CA THR A 353 -1.31 4.11 26.84
C THR A 353 -0.98 4.85 25.56
N GLY A 354 -0.40 4.17 24.57
CA GLY A 354 -0.09 4.76 23.27
C GLY A 354 1.09 4.06 22.60
N THR A 355 1.56 4.63 21.50
CA THR A 355 2.68 4.09 20.73
C THR A 355 3.82 5.07 20.59
N VAL A 356 5.04 4.55 20.42
CA VAL A 356 6.23 5.32 20.04
C VAL A 356 6.81 4.75 18.75
N GLN A 357 7.20 5.63 17.84
CA GLN A 357 7.86 5.25 16.59
C GLN A 357 9.37 5.28 16.78
N LEU A 358 10.01 4.11 16.68
CA LEU A 358 11.46 3.95 16.69
C LEU A 358 11.97 3.67 15.27
N THR A 359 13.29 3.71 15.07
CA THR A 359 13.90 3.24 13.81
C THR A 359 13.72 1.73 13.65
N SER A 360 13.73 0.99 14.76
CA SER A 360 13.45 -0.46 14.83
C SER A 360 12.00 -0.86 14.55
N GLY A 361 11.07 0.11 14.49
CA GLY A 361 9.64 -0.12 14.26
C GLY A 361 8.75 0.61 15.26
N LYS A 362 7.44 0.34 15.21
CA LYS A 362 6.44 0.89 16.12
C LYS A 362 6.37 0.04 17.39
N PHE A 363 6.36 0.69 18.55
CA PHE A 363 6.29 0.03 19.86
C PHE A 363 5.07 0.53 20.64
N ALA A 364 4.41 -0.37 21.35
CA ALA A 364 3.36 -0.07 22.30
C ALA A 364 3.97 0.29 23.66
N ILE A 365 3.40 1.30 24.30
CA ILE A 365 3.73 1.73 25.65
C ILE A 365 2.75 1.02 26.59
N VAL A 366 3.27 0.11 27.41
CA VAL A 366 2.48 -0.62 28.42
C VAL A 366 2.88 -0.11 29.79
N GLU A 367 1.96 0.57 30.47
CA GLU A 367 2.18 1.19 31.78
C GLU A 367 1.59 0.35 32.91
N LYS A 368 2.33 0.27 34.01
CA LYS A 368 1.86 -0.18 35.32
C LYS A 368 1.92 0.99 36.31
N SER A 369 1.60 0.73 37.57
CA SER A 369 1.52 1.77 38.62
C SER A 369 2.83 2.56 38.86
N ARG A 370 4.00 2.00 38.53
CA ARG A 370 5.31 2.61 38.80
C ARG A 370 6.35 2.45 37.68
N GLU A 371 6.02 1.69 36.65
CA GLU A 371 6.93 1.38 35.56
C GLU A 371 6.19 1.37 34.23
N PHE A 372 6.93 1.48 33.14
CA PHE A 372 6.42 1.22 31.81
C PHE A 372 7.44 0.43 30.99
N THR A 373 6.92 -0.26 29.99
CA THR A 373 7.69 -1.10 29.08
C THR A 373 7.31 -0.78 27.65
N LEU A 374 8.31 -0.82 26.77
CA LEU A 374 8.13 -0.72 25.33
C LEU A 374 8.15 -2.13 24.74
N VAL A 375 7.07 -2.52 24.08
CA VAL A 375 6.97 -3.81 23.39
C VAL A 375 6.62 -3.61 21.92
N PRO A 376 7.06 -4.48 21.00
CA PRO A 376 6.69 -4.37 19.59
C PRO A 376 5.18 -4.23 19.42
N TRP A 377 4.71 -3.26 18.63
CA TRP A 377 3.28 -3.04 18.42
C TRP A 377 2.69 -4.00 17.38
N ARG A 378 1.40 -4.32 17.52
CA ARG A 378 0.61 -5.03 16.51
C ARG A 378 -0.79 -4.39 16.42
N PRO A 379 -1.41 -4.32 15.22
CA PRO A 379 -2.72 -3.68 15.05
C PRO A 379 -3.86 -4.24 15.93
N VAL A 380 -3.72 -5.50 16.36
CA VAL A 380 -4.73 -6.19 17.19
C VAL A 380 -5.06 -5.46 18.51
N ILE A 381 -4.14 -4.61 19.02
CA ILE A 381 -4.36 -3.84 20.25
C ILE A 381 -4.84 -2.40 20.04
N ASP A 382 -5.08 -1.95 18.79
CA ASP A 382 -5.46 -0.55 18.55
C ASP A 382 -6.74 -0.15 19.27
N ARG A 383 -7.72 -1.07 19.32
CA ARG A 383 -8.99 -0.87 20.05
C ARG A 383 -8.85 -0.97 21.58
N GLN A 384 -7.65 -1.25 22.08
CA GLN A 384 -7.37 -1.42 23.51
C GLN A 384 -6.68 -0.20 24.12
N LEU A 385 -6.62 0.93 23.41
CA LEU A 385 -6.06 2.16 23.98
C LEU A 385 -6.78 2.52 25.28
N GLY A 386 -6.00 2.68 26.34
CA GLY A 386 -6.48 2.94 27.69
C GLY A 386 -7.00 1.71 28.45
N ARG A 387 -6.88 0.50 27.90
CA ARG A 387 -7.30 -0.77 28.54
C ARG A 387 -6.10 -1.61 28.94
N GLU A 388 -6.34 -2.56 29.86
CA GLU A 388 -5.36 -3.57 30.26
C GLU A 388 -5.13 -4.57 29.12
N VAL A 389 -3.85 -4.82 28.82
CA VAL A 389 -3.40 -5.78 27.81
C VAL A 389 -2.38 -6.72 28.42
N ILE A 390 -2.34 -7.96 27.94
CA ILE A 390 -1.36 -8.97 28.34
C ILE A 390 -0.78 -9.57 27.06
N GLY A 391 0.54 -9.73 26.99
CA GLY A 391 1.19 -10.34 25.86
C GLY A 391 2.55 -10.93 26.19
N VAL A 392 3.01 -11.85 25.36
CA VAL A 392 4.33 -12.49 25.48
C VAL A 392 5.24 -11.97 24.38
N VAL A 393 6.42 -11.45 24.75
CA VAL A 393 7.42 -10.96 23.80
C VAL A 393 8.16 -12.14 23.17
N GLN A 394 8.30 -12.13 21.85
CA GLN A 394 8.94 -13.22 21.08
C GLN A 394 9.77 -12.68 19.91
N GLY A 395 11.09 -12.75 20.00
CA GLY A 395 12.02 -12.56 18.88
C GLY A 395 11.86 -11.23 18.13
N GLY A 396 11.44 -10.16 18.82
CA GLY A 396 11.13 -8.87 18.19
C GLY A 396 9.68 -8.68 17.72
N SER A 397 8.79 -9.58 18.12
CA SER A 397 7.34 -9.49 17.99
C SER A 397 6.68 -9.67 19.37
N VAL A 398 5.35 -9.57 19.40
CA VAL A 398 4.56 -9.87 20.61
C VAL A 398 3.32 -10.66 20.22
N SER A 399 2.95 -11.62 21.07
CA SER A 399 1.68 -12.33 20.99
C SER A 399 0.75 -11.80 22.07
N TRP A 400 -0.31 -11.10 21.67
CA TRP A 400 -1.28 -10.50 22.61
C TRP A 400 -2.38 -11.49 22.97
N GLN A 401 -2.67 -11.61 24.26
CA GLN A 401 -3.77 -12.37 24.82
C GLN A 401 -4.89 -11.39 25.20
N LEU A 402 -5.84 -11.18 24.30
CA LEU A 402 -7.01 -10.35 24.58
C LEU A 402 -8.05 -11.20 25.33
N GLY A 403 -8.21 -10.95 26.63
CA GLY A 403 -9.17 -11.68 27.47
C GLY A 403 -10.61 -11.37 27.10
N ARG A 404 -11.46 -12.41 27.01
CA ARG A 404 -12.93 -12.27 27.10
C ARG A 404 -13.26 -11.50 28.38
N GLN A 405 -14.09 -10.46 28.28
CA GLN A 405 -14.74 -9.90 29.47
C GLN A 405 -15.47 -11.03 30.19
N ARG A 406 -15.01 -11.36 31.40
CA ARG A 406 -15.81 -12.15 32.34
C ARG A 406 -17.01 -11.28 32.71
N GLY A 407 -18.13 -11.50 32.03
CA GLY A 407 -19.43 -11.07 32.53
C GLY A 407 -19.65 -11.72 33.88
N LEU A 408 -19.85 -10.90 34.90
CA LEU A 408 -20.32 -11.33 36.22
C LEU A 408 -21.65 -12.06 36.02
N ALA A 409 -21.65 -13.37 36.25
CA ALA A 409 -22.87 -14.09 36.53
C ALA A 409 -23.29 -13.72 37.96
N LEU A 410 -24.46 -13.11 38.08
CA LEU A 410 -25.22 -12.97 39.33
C LEU A 410 -26.53 -13.73 39.15
#